data_AF-A0A972DA88-F1
#
_entry.id   AF-A0A972DA88-F1
#
_cell.length_a   1.000
_cell.length_b   1.000
_cell.length_c   1.000
_cell.angle_alpha   90.00
_cell.angle_beta   90.00
_cell.angle_gamma   90.00
#
_symmetry.space_group_name_H-M   'P 1'
#
loop_
_entity.id
_entity.type
_entity.pdbx_description
1 polymer ?
#
loop_
_entity_poly.entity_id
_entity_poly.type
_entity_poly.pdbx_seq_one_letter_code
_entity_poly.pdbx_strand_id
1 'polypeptide(L)'
;MTQKASKSVASKPKATKKAASNATSAEKPTKKAAGGGAAGVAAEIIADERAAQRIAEQAQLLLEGAPTAATQAARVLDEIAKQKIELVVPIVPELTKAIFSKHKRVAQMAADALPQLARVAPARVARHLDALKGGFAAASPEGKDGLVRTFSALCVASVAYQKKLEPVLAEALEGADGKTLAGWCPVVLPALKGEPHARARAVVEARLDRIPRATAQEIADFLGIRLRARYR
;
A
#
# COMPACT_ATOMS: atom_id res chain seq x y z
N MET A 1 39.53 -66.87 -28.09
CA MET A 1 38.39 -67.78 -28.36
C MET A 1 37.10 -67.05 -28.02
N THR A 2 36.39 -66.56 -29.06
CA THR A 2 34.98 -66.87 -29.45
C THR A 2 33.91 -66.06 -28.68
N GLN A 3 33.39 -64.99 -29.30
CA GLN A 3 32.06 -64.85 -29.96
C GLN A 3 30.93 -64.53 -28.94
N LYS A 4 29.91 -63.68 -29.14
CA LYS A 4 29.23 -63.15 -30.35
C LYS A 4 28.22 -62.04 -29.95
N ALA A 5 28.02 -61.03 -30.82
CA ALA A 5 26.74 -60.45 -31.34
C ALA A 5 25.62 -59.93 -30.39
N SER A 6 24.73 -58.97 -30.73
CA SER A 6 24.58 -57.93 -31.76
C SER A 6 23.28 -57.13 -31.49
N LYS A 7 23.38 -55.79 -31.61
CA LYS A 7 22.44 -54.73 -32.07
C LYS A 7 20.90 -54.92 -32.24
N SER A 8 20.21 -53.82 -31.85
CA SER A 8 19.10 -53.08 -32.52
C SER A 8 17.69 -53.70 -32.47
N VAL A 9 16.58 -52.94 -32.37
CA VAL A 9 16.02 -52.02 -33.38
C VAL A 9 14.92 -51.13 -32.77
N ALA A 10 14.82 -49.89 -33.25
CA ALA A 10 13.73 -48.93 -33.02
C ALA A 10 12.55 -49.10 -34.01
N SER A 11 11.35 -48.57 -33.68
CA SER A 11 10.45 -47.74 -34.54
C SER A 11 8.94 -47.96 -34.34
N LYS A 12 8.22 -46.84 -34.04
CA LYS A 12 6.83 -46.37 -34.31
C LYS A 12 5.87 -47.19 -35.23
N PRO A 13 4.58 -46.80 -35.43
CA PRO A 13 3.58 -46.01 -34.66
C PRO A 13 2.13 -46.65 -34.69
N LYS A 14 1.11 -46.09 -34.01
CA LYS A 14 -0.30 -46.36 -34.38
C LYS A 14 -1.31 -45.26 -33.97
N ALA A 15 -2.02 -44.74 -34.97
CA ALA A 15 -3.29 -44.00 -34.87
C ALA A 15 -4.47 -45.02 -34.86
N THR A 16 -5.65 -44.85 -34.28
CA THR A 16 -6.75 -43.89 -34.53
C THR A 16 -7.97 -44.39 -33.71
N LYS A 17 -8.87 -43.49 -33.29
CA LYS A 17 -10.33 -43.63 -33.51
C LYS A 17 -11.07 -42.31 -33.21
N LYS A 18 -12.18 -42.11 -33.91
CA LYS A 18 -12.82 -40.86 -34.37
C LYS A 18 -14.32 -40.90 -34.00
N ALA A 19 -14.93 -39.78 -33.62
CA ALA A 19 -16.35 -39.40 -33.84
C ALA A 19 -16.58 -38.01 -33.19
N ALA A 20 -16.55 -36.91 -33.93
CA ALA A 20 -17.61 -36.32 -34.76
C ALA A 20 -18.73 -35.60 -33.96
N SER A 21 -18.75 -34.27 -34.03
CA SER A 21 -19.99 -33.48 -34.03
C SER A 21 -19.77 -32.17 -34.80
N ASN A 22 -20.87 -31.72 -35.41
CA ASN A 22 -20.98 -30.87 -36.58
C ASN A 22 -20.52 -29.42 -36.41
N ALA A 23 -20.14 -28.84 -37.55
CA ALA A 23 -20.09 -27.40 -37.76
C ALA A 23 -21.48 -26.78 -37.62
N THR A 24 -21.57 -25.66 -36.90
CA THR A 24 -22.59 -24.64 -37.14
C THR A 24 -21.92 -23.29 -36.97
N SER A 25 -21.92 -22.53 -38.06
CA SER A 25 -21.46 -21.16 -38.14
C SER A 25 -22.29 -20.28 -37.20
N ALA A 26 -21.66 -19.58 -36.27
CA ALA A 26 -22.25 -18.47 -35.54
C ALA A 26 -21.16 -17.44 -35.23
N GLU A 27 -21.38 -16.25 -35.78
CA GLU A 27 -20.79 -14.93 -35.51
C GLU A 27 -19.54 -14.81 -34.62
N LYS A 28 -18.53 -14.12 -35.18
CA LYS A 28 -17.55 -13.34 -34.41
C LYS A 28 -18.29 -12.50 -33.34
N PRO A 29 -18.04 -12.68 -32.04
CA PRO A 29 -18.30 -11.63 -31.08
C PRO A 29 -17.15 -10.64 -31.21
N THR A 30 -17.34 -9.64 -32.07
CA THR A 30 -16.66 -8.36 -31.91
C THR A 30 -17.23 -7.72 -30.65
N LYS A 31 -16.52 -7.87 -29.53
CA LYS A 31 -16.52 -6.91 -28.42
C LYS A 31 -15.36 -7.27 -27.50
N LYS A 32 -14.30 -6.45 -27.53
CA LYS A 32 -13.35 -6.31 -26.43
C LYS A 32 -14.19 -6.09 -25.16
N ALA A 33 -14.28 -7.10 -24.30
CA ALA A 33 -14.79 -6.90 -22.96
C ALA A 33 -13.86 -5.90 -22.27
N ALA A 34 -14.43 -4.76 -21.86
CA ALA A 34 -13.83 -3.90 -20.86
C ALA A 34 -13.52 -4.75 -19.62
N GLY A 35 -12.35 -4.51 -19.02
CA GLY A 35 -11.66 -5.47 -18.14
C GLY A 35 -12.48 -6.03 -16.98
N GLY A 36 -12.61 -7.35 -16.91
CA GLY A 36 -13.27 -8.09 -15.81
C GLY A 36 -12.46 -8.16 -14.50
N GLY A 37 -11.75 -7.10 -14.14
CA GLY A 37 -10.94 -7.01 -12.92
C GLY A 37 -11.40 -5.87 -12.01
N ALA A 38 -10.73 -5.70 -10.86
CA ALA A 38 -11.04 -4.63 -9.90
C ALA A 38 -11.05 -3.22 -10.53
N ALA A 39 -10.22 -2.98 -11.55
CA ALA A 39 -10.20 -1.71 -12.29
C ALA A 39 -11.46 -1.48 -13.14
N GLY A 40 -12.04 -2.53 -13.73
CA GLY A 40 -13.30 -2.43 -14.46
C GLY A 40 -14.47 -2.15 -13.51
N VAL A 41 -14.53 -2.88 -12.39
CA VAL A 41 -15.54 -2.66 -11.34
C VAL A 41 -15.41 -1.24 -10.76
N ALA A 42 -14.19 -0.76 -10.53
CA ALA A 42 -13.94 0.61 -10.08
C ALA A 42 -14.43 1.65 -11.10
N ALA A 43 -14.13 1.46 -12.38
CA ALA A 43 -14.59 2.36 -13.45
C ALA A 43 -16.12 2.38 -13.57
N GLU A 44 -16.78 1.23 -13.43
CA GLU A 44 -18.24 1.13 -13.39
C GLU A 44 -18.82 1.88 -12.20
N ILE A 45 -18.25 1.71 -10.99
CA ILE A 45 -18.71 2.42 -9.79
C ILE A 45 -18.53 3.94 -9.95
N ILE A 46 -17.43 4.39 -10.55
CA ILE A 46 -17.15 5.83 -10.75
C ILE A 46 -18.12 6.47 -11.76
N ALA A 47 -18.55 5.72 -12.77
CA ALA A 47 -19.48 6.20 -13.79
C ALA A 47 -20.95 6.13 -13.36
N ASP A 48 -21.24 5.42 -12.27
CA ASP A 48 -22.59 5.23 -11.72
C ASP A 48 -23.07 6.49 -10.99
N GLU A 49 -24.33 6.89 -11.20
CA GLU A 49 -24.96 8.00 -10.46
C GLU A 49 -25.03 7.71 -8.95
N ARG A 50 -25.02 6.43 -8.56
CA ARG A 50 -25.01 5.97 -7.17
C ARG A 50 -23.61 5.61 -6.67
N ALA A 51 -22.56 6.16 -7.27
CA ALA A 51 -21.16 5.91 -6.90
C ALA A 51 -20.93 5.93 -5.38
N ALA A 52 -21.46 6.94 -4.68
CA ALA A 52 -21.29 7.09 -3.24
C ALA A 52 -21.87 5.92 -2.43
N GLN A 53 -23.04 5.40 -2.81
CA GLN A 53 -23.67 4.26 -2.14
C GLN A 53 -22.86 2.99 -2.39
N ARG A 54 -22.44 2.75 -3.64
CA ARG A 54 -21.64 1.58 -4.00
C ARG A 54 -20.27 1.60 -3.33
N ILE A 55 -19.65 2.77 -3.15
CA ILE A 55 -18.40 2.92 -2.39
C ILE A 55 -18.62 2.60 -0.91
N ALA A 56 -19.74 3.04 -0.33
CA ALA A 56 -20.09 2.69 1.05
C ALA A 56 -20.30 1.17 1.23
N GLU A 57 -20.96 0.51 0.29
CA GLU A 57 -21.11 -0.96 0.29
C GLU A 57 -19.74 -1.65 0.22
N GLN A 58 -18.81 -1.17 -0.62
CA GLN A 58 -17.46 -1.71 -0.66
C GLN A 58 -16.71 -1.46 0.65
N ALA A 59 -16.90 -0.31 1.30
CA ALA A 59 -16.30 -0.04 2.62
C ALA A 59 -16.88 -0.94 3.72
N GLN A 60 -18.15 -1.30 3.63
CA GLN A 60 -18.76 -2.27 4.54
C GLN A 60 -18.18 -3.68 4.31
N LEU A 61 -18.09 -4.11 3.05
CA LEU A 61 -17.46 -5.38 2.68
C LEU A 61 -15.97 -5.44 3.07
N LEU A 62 -15.29 -4.30 3.10
CA LEU A 62 -13.91 -4.18 3.55
C LEU A 62 -13.74 -4.56 5.02
N LEU A 63 -14.72 -4.23 5.87
CA LEU A 63 -14.66 -4.42 7.32
C LEU A 63 -15.35 -5.71 7.79
N GLU A 64 -16.51 -6.03 7.24
CA GLU A 64 -17.38 -7.12 7.69
C GLU A 64 -17.40 -8.31 6.73
N GLY A 65 -16.88 -8.13 5.51
CA GLY A 65 -16.85 -9.18 4.51
C GLY A 65 -15.90 -10.33 4.87
N ALA A 66 -16.17 -11.50 4.28
CA ALA A 66 -15.24 -12.62 4.33
C ALA A 66 -13.85 -12.22 3.78
N PRO A 67 -12.75 -12.88 4.17
CA PRO A 67 -11.38 -12.45 3.80
C PRO A 67 -11.16 -12.23 2.29
N THR A 68 -11.78 -13.06 1.45
CA THR A 68 -11.74 -12.93 -0.01
C THR A 68 -12.52 -11.71 -0.51
N ALA A 69 -13.72 -11.47 0.03
CA ALA A 69 -14.54 -10.32 -0.28
C ALA A 69 -13.86 -9.01 0.15
N ALA A 70 -13.32 -8.96 1.38
CA ALA A 70 -12.57 -7.82 1.89
C ALA A 70 -11.33 -7.51 1.03
N THR A 71 -10.64 -8.54 0.53
CA THR A 71 -9.50 -8.39 -0.38
C THR A 71 -9.93 -7.79 -1.73
N GLN A 72 -11.06 -8.22 -2.29
CA GLN A 72 -11.56 -7.66 -3.55
C GLN A 72 -12.07 -6.23 -3.35
N ALA A 73 -12.82 -5.97 -2.28
CA ALA A 73 -13.25 -4.63 -1.90
C ALA A 73 -12.05 -3.68 -1.74
N ALA A 74 -10.98 -4.12 -1.06
CA ALA A 74 -9.74 -3.35 -0.95
C ALA A 74 -9.10 -3.05 -2.32
N ARG A 75 -9.14 -3.98 -3.27
CA ARG A 75 -8.62 -3.73 -4.63
C ARG A 75 -9.47 -2.74 -5.40
N VAL A 76 -10.80 -2.87 -5.33
CA VAL A 76 -11.72 -1.95 -6.01
C VAL A 76 -11.58 -0.55 -5.43
N LEU A 77 -11.58 -0.40 -4.10
CA LEU A 77 -11.43 0.90 -3.43
C LEU A 77 -10.05 1.54 -3.69
N ASP A 78 -8.98 0.74 -3.79
CA ASP A 78 -7.63 1.22 -4.16
C ASP A 78 -7.62 1.77 -5.60
N GLU A 79 -8.26 1.10 -6.55
CA GLU A 79 -8.40 1.61 -7.92
C GLU A 79 -9.27 2.88 -7.99
N ILE A 80 -10.34 2.96 -7.18
CA ILE A 80 -11.15 4.17 -7.08
C ILE A 80 -10.33 5.34 -6.51
N ALA A 81 -9.56 5.09 -5.45
CA ALA A 81 -8.70 6.09 -4.82
C ALA A 81 -7.67 6.68 -5.81
N LYS A 82 -7.07 5.84 -6.67
CA LYS A 82 -6.13 6.27 -7.71
C LYS A 82 -6.77 7.15 -8.78
N GLN A 83 -8.03 6.88 -9.14
CA GLN A 83 -8.72 7.60 -10.22
C GLN A 83 -9.44 8.85 -9.73
N LYS A 84 -10.19 8.75 -8.62
CA LYS A 84 -10.98 9.84 -8.02
C LYS A 84 -11.02 9.70 -6.51
N ILE A 85 -9.96 10.16 -5.85
CA ILE A 85 -9.81 10.14 -4.39
C ILE A 85 -10.93 10.90 -3.64
N GLU A 86 -11.53 11.92 -4.27
CA GLU A 86 -12.60 12.72 -3.68
C GLU A 86 -13.84 11.88 -3.34
N LEU A 87 -14.11 10.83 -4.12
CA LEU A 87 -15.24 9.92 -3.89
C LEU A 87 -15.04 9.00 -2.68
N VAL A 88 -13.80 8.86 -2.21
CA VAL A 88 -13.40 8.02 -1.06
C VAL A 88 -13.46 8.81 0.25
N VAL A 89 -13.59 10.15 0.20
CA VAL A 89 -13.67 11.02 1.39
C VAL A 89 -14.78 10.62 2.38
N PRO A 90 -16.00 10.20 1.95
CA PRO A 90 -17.04 9.80 2.89
C PRO A 90 -16.68 8.58 3.73
N ILE A 91 -15.82 7.68 3.22
CA ILE A 91 -15.45 6.41 3.88
C ILE A 91 -14.17 6.51 4.72
N VAL A 92 -13.70 7.73 5.01
CA VAL A 92 -12.56 7.96 5.92
C VAL A 92 -12.73 7.24 7.28
N PRO A 93 -13.90 7.27 7.94
CA PRO A 93 -14.08 6.58 9.22
C PRO A 93 -13.80 5.07 9.12
N GLU A 94 -14.27 4.42 8.07
CA GLU A 94 -14.08 3.00 7.79
C GLU A 94 -12.60 2.71 7.51
N LEU A 95 -11.91 3.58 6.75
CA LEU A 95 -10.49 3.45 6.48
C LEU A 95 -9.63 3.60 7.75
N THR A 96 -10.02 4.48 8.68
CA THR A 96 -9.33 4.60 9.98
C THR A 96 -9.48 3.36 10.86
N LYS A 97 -10.52 2.54 10.65
CA LYS A 97 -10.65 1.22 11.29
C LYS A 97 -9.87 0.16 10.51
N ALA A 98 -9.94 0.22 9.18
CA ALA A 98 -9.31 -0.73 8.27
C ALA A 98 -7.77 -0.77 8.39
N ILE A 99 -7.12 0.36 8.71
CA ILE A 99 -5.66 0.40 8.91
C ILE A 99 -5.17 -0.46 10.08
N PHE A 100 -6.05 -0.75 11.06
CA PHE A 100 -5.78 -1.64 12.18
C PHE A 100 -6.27 -3.07 11.94
N SER A 101 -6.71 -3.39 10.72
CA SER A 101 -7.16 -4.73 10.37
C SER A 101 -6.00 -5.73 10.39
N LYS A 102 -6.29 -6.96 10.84
CA LYS A 102 -5.36 -8.09 10.73
C LYS A 102 -5.16 -8.54 9.28
N HIS A 103 -6.07 -8.17 8.38
CA HIS A 103 -5.97 -8.51 6.97
C HIS A 103 -4.98 -7.56 6.27
N LYS A 104 -3.80 -8.08 5.94
CA LYS A 104 -2.70 -7.31 5.31
C LYS A 104 -3.14 -6.44 4.13
N ARG A 105 -3.95 -6.97 3.20
CA ARG A 105 -4.39 -6.18 2.03
C ARG A 105 -5.33 -5.03 2.40
N VAL A 106 -6.18 -5.22 3.40
CA VAL A 106 -7.10 -4.18 3.90
C VAL A 106 -6.31 -3.08 4.58
N ALA A 107 -5.37 -3.45 5.46
CA ALA A 107 -4.47 -2.49 6.12
C ALA A 107 -3.61 -1.72 5.11
N GLN A 108 -3.05 -2.40 4.10
CA GLN A 108 -2.26 -1.77 3.04
C GLN A 108 -3.08 -0.76 2.24
N MET A 109 -4.31 -1.10 1.83
CA MET A 109 -5.16 -0.17 1.09
C MET A 109 -5.46 1.09 1.92
N ALA A 110 -5.79 0.92 3.20
CA ALA A 110 -6.00 2.06 4.09
C ALA A 110 -4.71 2.89 4.27
N ALA A 111 -3.55 2.22 4.38
CA ALA A 111 -2.24 2.87 4.49
C ALA A 111 -1.86 3.68 3.23
N ASP A 112 -2.30 3.25 2.05
CA ASP A 112 -2.05 3.96 0.78
C ASP A 112 -3.05 5.11 0.56
N ALA A 113 -4.31 4.93 0.97
CA ALA A 113 -5.38 5.91 0.74
C ALA A 113 -5.42 7.04 1.77
N LEU A 114 -5.21 6.76 3.07
CA LEU A 114 -5.29 7.78 4.13
C LEU A 114 -4.34 8.97 3.93
N PRO A 115 -3.08 8.79 3.49
CA PRO A 115 -2.19 9.92 3.22
C PRO A 115 -2.69 10.82 2.09
N GLN A 116 -3.34 10.24 1.07
CA GLN A 116 -3.92 11.00 -0.04
C GLN A 116 -5.16 11.77 0.43
N LEU A 117 -6.01 11.12 1.23
CA LEU A 117 -7.19 11.75 1.85
C LEU A 117 -6.81 12.86 2.81
N ALA A 118 -5.68 12.75 3.53
CA ALA A 118 -5.17 13.82 4.38
C ALA A 118 -4.77 15.07 3.59
N ARG A 119 -4.40 14.94 2.31
CA ARG A 119 -4.11 16.09 1.43
C ARG A 119 -5.37 16.75 0.89
N VAL A 120 -6.38 15.96 0.56
CA VAL A 120 -7.65 16.43 -0.04
C VAL A 120 -8.63 16.95 1.01
N ALA A 121 -8.78 16.21 2.10
CA ALA A 121 -9.73 16.49 3.18
C ALA A 121 -9.05 16.36 4.57
N PRO A 122 -8.05 17.22 4.89
CA PRO A 122 -7.30 17.14 6.14
C PRO A 122 -8.19 17.21 7.38
N ALA A 123 -9.22 18.05 7.37
CA ALA A 123 -10.15 18.18 8.49
C ALA A 123 -10.93 16.89 8.79
N ARG A 124 -11.26 16.08 7.77
CA ARG A 124 -11.98 14.82 7.95
C ARG A 124 -11.09 13.77 8.62
N VAL A 125 -9.85 13.64 8.15
CA VAL A 125 -8.86 12.73 8.76
C VAL A 125 -8.47 13.22 10.16
N ALA A 126 -8.35 14.54 10.36
CA ALA A 126 -7.99 15.14 11.63
C ALA A 126 -8.96 14.79 12.77
N ARG A 127 -10.26 14.60 12.47
CA ARG A 127 -11.28 14.20 13.45
C ARG A 127 -11.00 12.83 14.09
N HIS A 128 -10.20 11.99 13.44
CA HIS A 128 -9.86 10.65 13.92
C HIS A 128 -8.43 10.56 14.47
N LEU A 129 -7.73 11.68 14.65
CA LEU A 129 -6.32 11.70 15.08
C LEU A 129 -6.08 10.97 16.40
N ASP A 130 -6.95 11.13 17.39
CA ASP A 130 -6.74 10.52 18.70
C ASP A 130 -6.80 8.98 18.61
N ALA A 131 -7.71 8.45 17.80
CA ALA A 131 -7.79 7.02 17.51
C ALA A 131 -6.55 6.53 16.72
N LEU A 132 -6.14 7.29 15.70
CA LEU A 132 -4.98 6.94 14.88
C LEU A 132 -3.67 6.95 15.68
N LYS A 133 -3.51 7.92 16.60
CA LYS A 133 -2.38 7.99 17.52
C LYS A 133 -2.38 6.85 18.53
N GLY A 134 -3.52 6.59 19.17
CA GLY A 134 -3.64 5.53 20.17
C GLY A 134 -3.39 4.13 19.59
N GLY A 135 -3.75 3.92 18.31
CA GLY A 135 -3.52 2.66 17.62
C GLY A 135 -2.13 2.48 17.01
N PHE A 136 -1.27 3.52 16.99
CA PHE A 136 0.01 3.48 16.28
C PHE A 136 0.91 2.32 16.71
N ALA A 137 1.06 2.11 18.03
CA ALA A 137 1.91 1.05 18.55
C ALA A 137 1.43 -0.36 18.13
N ALA A 138 0.11 -0.55 18.07
CA ALA A 138 -0.55 -1.82 17.76
C ALA A 138 -0.75 -2.08 16.25
N ALA A 139 -0.49 -1.09 15.39
CA ALA A 139 -0.62 -1.23 13.94
C ALA A 139 0.41 -2.21 13.35
N SER A 140 0.04 -2.84 12.23
CA SER A 140 0.98 -3.65 11.43
C SER A 140 2.09 -2.76 10.84
N PRO A 141 3.20 -3.33 10.34
CA PRO A 141 4.25 -2.54 9.67
C PRO A 141 3.72 -1.67 8.52
N GLU A 142 2.81 -2.22 7.71
CA GLU A 142 2.14 -1.49 6.62
C GLU A 142 1.25 -0.36 7.17
N GLY A 143 0.50 -0.64 8.24
CA GLY A 143 -0.31 0.36 8.92
C GLY A 143 0.55 1.49 9.51
N LYS A 144 1.69 1.19 10.12
CA LYS A 144 2.63 2.19 10.66
C LYS A 144 3.17 3.09 9.56
N ASP A 145 3.58 2.53 8.41
CA ASP A 145 4.03 3.33 7.25
C ASP A 145 2.91 4.26 6.75
N GLY A 146 1.70 3.74 6.58
CA GLY A 146 0.53 4.54 6.22
C GLY A 146 0.22 5.65 7.22
N LEU A 147 0.29 5.36 8.51
CA LEU A 147 0.07 6.34 9.57
C LEU A 147 1.12 7.44 9.56
N VAL A 148 2.41 7.12 9.44
CA VAL A 148 3.50 8.10 9.37
C VAL A 148 3.32 9.02 8.16
N ARG A 149 2.97 8.47 6.99
CA ARG A 149 2.69 9.26 5.78
C ARG A 149 1.45 10.13 5.95
N THR A 150 0.40 9.61 6.62
CA THR A 150 -0.83 10.36 6.91
C THR A 150 -0.56 11.52 7.86
N PHE A 151 0.16 11.28 8.95
CA PHE A 151 0.55 12.31 9.91
C PHE A 151 1.42 13.38 9.25
N SER A 152 2.38 12.97 8.41
CA SER A 152 3.20 13.91 7.64
C SER A 152 2.36 14.75 6.68
N ALA A 153 1.41 14.14 5.97
CA ALA A 153 0.49 14.86 5.09
C ALA A 153 -0.36 15.89 5.86
N LEU A 154 -0.83 15.55 7.07
CA LEU A 154 -1.54 16.49 7.94
C LEU A 154 -0.64 17.64 8.40
N CYS A 155 0.61 17.36 8.78
CA CYS A 155 1.59 18.38 9.14
C CYS A 155 1.89 19.36 7.99
N VAL A 156 1.88 18.88 6.74
CA VAL A 156 1.98 19.72 5.54
C VAL A 156 0.71 20.55 5.34
N ALA A 157 -0.47 19.96 5.54
CA ALA A 157 -1.74 20.65 5.38
C ALA A 157 -1.95 21.76 6.43
N SER A 158 -1.49 21.56 7.67
CA SER A 158 -1.50 22.61 8.69
C SER A 158 -0.46 22.38 9.78
N VAL A 159 0.26 23.46 10.10
CA VAL A 159 1.24 23.51 11.20
C VAL A 159 0.58 23.26 12.56
N ALA A 160 -0.73 23.52 12.68
CA ALA A 160 -1.48 23.29 13.92
C ALA A 160 -1.44 21.83 14.40
N TYR A 161 -1.27 20.87 13.47
CA TYR A 161 -1.19 19.45 13.82
C TYR A 161 0.22 19.03 14.27
N GLN A 162 1.26 19.80 13.95
CA GLN A 162 2.66 19.42 14.22
C GLN A 162 2.91 19.17 15.71
N LYS A 163 2.45 20.07 16.60
CA LYS A 163 2.63 19.90 18.06
C LYS A 163 2.00 18.61 18.60
N LYS A 164 0.89 18.15 18.00
CA LYS A 164 0.19 16.94 18.44
C LYS A 164 0.79 15.66 17.86
N LEU A 165 1.38 15.74 16.66
CA LEU A 165 1.90 14.61 15.91
C LEU A 165 3.39 14.38 16.10
N GLU A 166 4.12 15.42 16.49
CA GLU A 166 5.57 15.38 16.73
C GLU A 166 6.00 14.22 17.64
N PRO A 167 5.39 13.98 18.82
CA PRO A 167 5.85 12.89 19.70
C PRO A 167 5.74 11.52 19.02
N VAL A 168 4.66 11.29 18.27
CA VAL A 168 4.42 10.01 17.59
C VAL A 168 5.34 9.86 16.38
N LEU A 169 5.61 10.94 15.64
CA LEU A 169 6.56 10.93 14.53
C LEU A 169 8.00 10.71 15.02
N ALA A 170 8.38 11.29 16.16
CA ALA A 170 9.68 11.06 16.78
C ALA A 170 9.83 9.61 17.23
N GLU A 171 8.83 9.07 17.94
CA GLU A 171 8.80 7.65 18.34
C GLU A 171 8.89 6.70 17.13
N ALA A 172 8.18 7.04 16.04
CA ALA A 172 8.25 6.29 14.79
C ALA A 172 9.66 6.29 14.20
N LEU A 173 10.30 7.45 14.08
CA LEU A 173 11.67 7.56 13.55
C LEU A 173 12.70 6.85 14.44
N GLU A 174 12.51 6.90 15.76
CA GLU A 174 13.39 6.22 16.71
C GLU A 174 13.27 4.70 16.63
N GLY A 175 12.05 4.17 16.48
CA GLY A 175 11.75 2.74 16.41
C GLY A 175 11.93 2.09 15.04
N ALA A 176 12.10 2.89 13.97
CA ALA A 176 12.20 2.37 12.60
C ALA A 176 13.48 1.53 12.38
N ASP A 177 13.40 0.48 11.56
CA ASP A 177 14.57 -0.19 11.01
C ASP A 177 15.25 0.68 9.94
N GLY A 178 16.47 0.34 9.53
CA GLY A 178 17.24 1.18 8.59
C GLY A 178 16.50 1.47 7.27
N LYS A 179 15.82 0.47 6.68
CA LYS A 179 15.12 0.65 5.39
C LYS A 179 13.89 1.52 5.56
N THR A 180 13.09 1.25 6.60
CA THR A 180 11.91 2.06 6.91
C THR A 180 12.30 3.50 7.25
N LEU A 181 13.40 3.69 7.99
CA LEU A 181 13.94 5.02 8.31
C LEU A 181 14.34 5.78 7.04
N ALA A 182 15.04 5.12 6.10
CA ALA A 182 15.38 5.73 4.81
C ALA A 182 14.15 6.12 3.98
N GLY A 183 13.05 5.35 4.06
CA GLY A 183 11.78 5.69 3.44
C GLY A 183 11.01 6.82 4.15
N TRP A 184 11.09 6.90 5.48
CA TRP A 184 10.34 7.88 6.28
C TRP A 184 11.01 9.24 6.36
N CYS A 185 12.35 9.31 6.38
CA CYS A 185 13.07 10.59 6.48
C CYS A 185 12.67 11.61 5.40
N PRO A 186 12.57 11.24 4.11
CA PRO A 186 12.15 12.16 3.04
C PRO A 186 10.70 12.61 3.13
N VAL A 187 9.85 11.89 3.88
CA VAL A 187 8.44 12.22 4.05
C VAL A 187 8.20 13.08 5.28
N VAL A 188 8.82 12.71 6.42
CA VAL A 188 8.57 13.33 7.72
C VAL A 188 9.34 14.64 7.87
N LEU A 189 10.62 14.69 7.50
CA LEU A 189 11.46 15.86 7.77
C LEU A 189 10.99 17.11 7.02
N PRO A 190 10.60 17.06 5.73
CA PRO A 190 10.09 18.24 5.02
C PRO A 190 8.72 18.71 5.53
N ALA A 191 7.93 17.79 6.11
CA ALA A 191 6.59 18.05 6.63
C ALA A 191 6.59 18.84 7.95
N LEU A 192 7.66 18.73 8.73
CA LEU A 192 7.83 19.46 9.98
C LEU A 192 8.52 20.81 9.73
N LYS A 193 8.18 21.85 10.52
CA LYS A 193 8.78 23.18 10.41
C LYS A 193 9.32 23.64 11.76
N GLY A 194 10.40 24.42 11.74
CA GLY A 194 10.98 25.03 12.95
C GLY A 194 11.55 24.02 13.93
N GLU A 195 11.18 24.15 15.20
CA GLU A 195 11.71 23.33 16.30
C GLU A 195 11.36 21.82 16.16
N PRO A 196 10.12 21.41 15.79
CA PRO A 196 9.81 20.01 15.48
C PRO A 196 10.70 19.38 14.40
N HIS A 197 11.09 20.16 13.39
CA HIS A 197 12.01 19.68 12.36
C HIS A 197 13.40 19.40 12.93
N ALA A 198 13.93 20.33 13.73
CA ALA A 198 15.24 20.18 14.36
C ALA A 198 15.29 18.95 15.28
N ARG A 199 14.25 18.71 16.08
CA ARG A 199 14.15 17.54 16.95
C ARG A 199 14.06 16.23 16.16
N ALA A 200 13.20 16.15 15.15
CA ALA A 200 13.11 14.97 14.31
C ALA A 200 14.42 14.67 13.57
N ARG A 201 15.10 15.71 13.06
CA ARG A 201 16.41 15.58 12.42
C ARG A 201 17.46 15.04 13.39
N ALA A 202 17.51 15.54 14.62
CA ALA A 202 18.45 15.05 15.63
C ALA A 202 18.24 13.56 15.96
N VAL A 203 16.99 13.09 16.02
CA VAL A 203 16.66 11.67 16.21
C VAL A 203 17.20 10.82 15.05
N VAL A 204 17.02 11.27 13.81
CA VAL A 204 17.54 10.57 12.62
C VAL A 204 19.07 10.55 12.61
N GLU A 205 19.72 11.67 12.91
CA GLU A 205 21.19 11.78 12.94
C GLU A 205 21.79 10.83 14.00
N ALA A 206 21.21 10.77 15.21
CA ALA A 206 21.64 9.86 16.27
C ALA A 206 21.51 8.37 15.89
N ARG A 207 20.63 8.05 14.92
CA ARG A 207 20.40 6.69 14.43
C ARG A 207 21.38 6.24 13.35
N LEU A 208 22.06 7.16 12.65
CA LEU A 208 22.95 6.84 11.52
C LEU A 208 24.11 5.91 11.92
N ASP A 209 24.56 6.00 13.17
CA ASP A 209 25.63 5.15 13.69
C ASP A 209 25.19 3.72 14.01
N ARG A 210 23.88 3.46 14.11
CA ARG A 210 23.31 2.17 14.52
C ARG A 210 22.77 1.32 13.37
N ILE A 211 22.71 1.85 12.15
CA ILE A 211 22.16 1.17 10.98
C ILE A 211 23.25 0.72 9.99
N PRO A 212 22.98 -0.16 9.01
CA PRO A 212 23.97 -0.52 8.00
C PRO A 212 24.50 0.70 7.23
N ARG A 213 25.80 0.73 6.93
CA ARG A 213 26.47 1.90 6.33
C ARG A 213 25.88 2.34 4.99
N ALA A 214 25.46 1.38 4.15
CA ALA A 214 24.83 1.69 2.87
C ALA A 214 23.57 2.56 3.05
N THR A 215 22.68 2.12 3.94
CA THR A 215 21.44 2.86 4.26
C THR A 215 21.71 4.15 5.04
N ALA A 216 22.72 4.15 5.92
CA ALA A 216 23.16 5.39 6.57
C ALA A 216 23.64 6.43 5.57
N GLN A 217 24.31 6.00 4.49
CA GLN A 217 24.85 6.91 3.47
C GLN A 217 23.70 7.53 2.68
N GLU A 218 22.70 6.75 2.28
CA GLU A 218 21.49 7.26 1.62
C GLU A 218 20.80 8.36 2.44
N ILE A 219 20.64 8.14 3.75
CA ILE A 219 20.03 9.14 4.65
C ILE A 219 20.95 10.35 4.82
N ALA A 220 22.26 10.14 4.96
CA ALA A 220 23.21 11.23 5.11
C ALA A 220 23.29 12.13 3.87
N ASP A 221 23.24 11.53 2.67
CA ASP A 221 23.17 12.23 1.40
C ASP A 221 21.89 13.08 1.31
N PHE A 222 20.75 12.51 1.72
CA PHE A 222 19.49 13.24 1.83
C PHE A 222 19.56 14.42 2.82
N LEU A 223 20.23 14.23 3.97
CA LEU A 223 20.41 15.26 5.00
C LEU A 223 21.50 16.30 4.66
N GLY A 224 22.29 16.05 3.60
CA GLY A 224 23.43 16.89 3.21
C GLY A 224 24.60 16.84 4.20
N ILE A 225 24.77 15.75 4.95
CA ILE A 225 25.81 15.60 5.97
C ILE A 225 26.83 14.53 5.58
N ARG A 226 28.07 14.70 6.03
CA ARG A 226 29.10 13.67 5.84
C ARG A 226 29.02 12.64 6.95
N LEU A 227 28.85 11.36 6.58
CA LEU A 227 29.00 10.28 7.54
C LEU A 227 30.42 10.27 8.10
N ARG A 228 30.53 10.25 9.43
CA ARG A 228 31.81 10.03 10.08
C ARG A 228 32.26 8.60 9.82
N ALA A 229 33.55 8.40 9.57
CA ALA A 229 34.11 7.07 9.45
C ALA A 229 33.94 6.34 10.79
N ARG A 230 33.21 5.22 10.80
CA ARG A 230 33.22 4.33 11.97
C ARG A 230 34.64 3.79 12.13
N TYR A 231 35.28 4.13 13.25
CA TYR A 231 36.42 3.34 13.70
C TYR A 231 35.88 1.95 14.00
N ARG A 232 36.43 0.96 13.29
CA ARG A 232 36.07 -0.44 13.39
C ARG A 232 36.73 -1.06 14.60
#